data_AF-A0A8B7Y7C6-F1
#
_entry.id   AF-A0A8B7Y7C6-F1
#
_cell.length_a   1.000
_cell.length_b   1.000
_cell.length_c   1.000
_cell.angle_alpha   90.00
_cell.angle_beta   90.00
_cell.angle_gamma   90.00
#
_symmetry.space_group_name_H-M   'P 1'
#
loop_
_entity.id
_entity.type
_entity.pdbx_description
1 polymer ?
#
loop_
_entity_poly.entity_id
_entity_poly.type
_entity_poly.pdbx_seq_one_letter_code
_entity_poly.pdbx_strand_id
1 'polypeptide(L)'
;MSTQVPDHLRHNWGQSKKKSEGKGEGAGPEEEQEEDEEDDRVDSMLKKAGCLALHHDVQNCMAEHRDWRQCQKEVARFKECVSTKMPRTSKQQDQP
;
A
#
# COMPACT_ATOMS: atom_id res chain seq x y z
N MET A 1 -28.73 7.88 32.04
CA MET A 1 -29.36 8.42 30.81
C MET A 1 -28.70 7.78 29.61
N SER A 2 -29.19 6.60 29.21
CA SER A 2 -28.64 5.84 28.08
C SER A 2 -29.11 6.48 26.77
N THR A 3 -28.18 7.02 26.00
CA THR A 3 -28.43 7.51 24.64
C THR A 3 -28.62 6.31 23.73
N GLN A 4 -29.88 5.95 23.43
CA GLN A 4 -30.20 5.04 22.34
C GLN A 4 -29.86 5.73 21.02
N VAL A 5 -28.90 5.17 20.28
CA VAL A 5 -28.65 5.55 18.89
C VAL A 5 -29.85 5.07 18.07
N PRO A 6 -30.54 5.93 17.29
CA PRO A 6 -31.71 5.53 16.53
C PRO A 6 -31.38 4.46 15.48
N ASP A 7 -32.21 3.42 15.44
CA ASP A 7 -32.09 2.20 14.62
C ASP A 7 -32.04 2.45 13.10
N HIS A 8 -32.37 3.67 12.67
CA HIS A 8 -32.39 4.08 11.27
C HIS A 8 -31.01 4.43 10.68
N LEU A 9 -29.94 4.44 11.50
CA LEU A 9 -28.57 4.70 11.05
C LEU A 9 -27.73 3.42 10.90
N ARG A 10 -28.31 2.26 11.17
CA ARG A 10 -27.72 0.96 10.85
C ARG A 10 -28.32 0.53 9.52
N HIS A 11 -27.48 0.05 8.61
CA HIS A 11 -27.85 -0.54 7.31
C HIS A 11 -28.09 0.45 6.15
N ASN A 12 -26.99 0.84 5.48
CA ASN A 12 -26.92 0.59 4.04
C ASN A 12 -25.47 0.62 3.50
N TRP A 13 -24.67 -0.38 3.86
CA TRP A 13 -23.58 -0.82 2.97
C TRP A 13 -23.93 -2.24 2.54
N GLY A 14 -24.50 -2.38 1.34
CA GLY A 14 -24.85 -3.69 0.81
C GLY A 14 -26.09 -3.62 -0.06
N GLN A 15 -25.96 -3.00 -1.23
CA GLN A 15 -26.83 -3.28 -2.37
C GLN A 15 -26.23 -2.71 -3.65
N SER A 16 -25.34 -3.49 -4.27
CA SER A 16 -25.14 -3.40 -5.72
C SER A 16 -25.23 -4.80 -6.33
N LYS A 17 -26.46 -5.08 -6.77
CA LYS A 17 -26.94 -5.96 -7.84
C LYS A 17 -25.91 -6.78 -8.66
N LYS A 18 -26.28 -8.07 -8.81
CA LYS A 18 -26.45 -8.85 -10.07
C LYS A 18 -25.23 -9.52 -10.73
N LYS A 19 -25.18 -10.85 -10.55
CA LYS A 19 -25.26 -11.93 -11.56
C LYS A 19 -24.45 -11.77 -12.86
N SER A 20 -23.39 -12.57 -12.99
CA SER A 20 -23.14 -13.42 -14.17
C SER A 20 -22.05 -14.46 -13.88
N GLU A 21 -22.35 -15.70 -14.25
CA GLU A 21 -21.43 -16.85 -14.28
C GLU A 21 -20.25 -16.58 -15.24
N GLY A 22 -19.06 -17.05 -14.85
CA GLY A 22 -17.84 -16.92 -15.64
C GLY A 22 -16.75 -17.85 -15.11
N LYS A 23 -16.89 -19.13 -15.43
CA LYS A 23 -15.88 -20.18 -15.25
C LYS A 23 -14.69 -19.89 -16.18
N GLY A 24 -13.50 -19.74 -15.62
CA GLY A 24 -12.26 -19.52 -16.35
C GLY A 24 -11.09 -20.18 -15.63
N GLU A 25 -10.89 -21.46 -15.93
CA GLU A 25 -9.64 -22.18 -15.65
C GLU A 25 -8.58 -21.66 -16.63
N GLY A 26 -7.47 -21.15 -16.09
CA GLY A 26 -6.34 -20.64 -16.86
C GLY A 26 -5.04 -21.25 -16.36
N ALA A 27 -4.81 -22.51 -16.70
CA ALA A 27 -3.47 -23.09 -16.74
C ALA A 27 -2.89 -22.78 -18.13
N GLY A 28 -1.83 -21.97 -18.18
CA GLY A 28 -1.05 -21.64 -19.36
C GLY A 28 0.44 -21.67 -19.02
N PRO A 29 1.32 -22.04 -19.97
CA PRO A 29 2.60 -22.66 -19.71
C PRO A 29 3.74 -21.69 -19.38
N GLU A 30 4.71 -22.28 -18.68
CA GLU A 30 6.14 -21.98 -18.59
C GLU A 30 6.75 -21.39 -19.89
N GLU A 31 7.37 -20.21 -19.81
CA GLU A 31 8.79 -19.92 -20.11
C GLU A 31 9.04 -18.47 -20.59
N GLU A 32 9.88 -17.78 -19.78
CA GLU A 32 10.89 -16.76 -20.12
C GLU A 32 10.54 -15.53 -20.96
N GLN A 33 10.18 -14.43 -20.29
CA GLN A 33 11.02 -13.21 -20.15
C GLN A 33 10.17 -12.01 -19.70
N GLU A 34 10.29 -11.63 -18.42
CA GLU A 34 10.27 -10.24 -17.94
C GLU A 34 10.58 -10.25 -16.42
N GLU A 35 11.82 -9.97 -16.01
CA GLU A 35 12.19 -9.72 -14.59
C GLU A 35 11.59 -8.41 -14.04
N ASP A 36 10.54 -7.85 -14.66
CA ASP A 36 9.99 -6.52 -14.37
C ASP A 36 8.48 -6.55 -14.00
N GLU A 37 7.90 -7.73 -13.71
CA GLU A 37 6.48 -7.85 -13.32
C GLU A 37 6.25 -7.94 -11.79
N GLU A 38 7.30 -7.96 -10.97
CA GLU A 38 7.18 -8.02 -9.49
C GLU A 38 7.62 -6.74 -8.76
N ASP A 39 8.19 -5.76 -9.45
CA ASP A 39 8.59 -4.50 -8.82
C ASP A 39 7.36 -3.58 -8.70
N ASP A 40 6.86 -3.42 -7.48
CA ASP A 40 5.73 -2.55 -7.18
C ASP A 40 5.99 -1.15 -7.78
N ARG A 41 4.94 -0.53 -8.35
CA ARG A 41 5.06 0.81 -8.92
C ARG A 41 5.72 1.82 -7.95
N VAL A 42 5.51 1.63 -6.65
CA VAL A 42 6.13 2.43 -5.59
C VAL A 42 7.64 2.18 -5.52
N ASP A 43 8.08 0.92 -5.50
CA ASP A 43 9.49 0.55 -5.44
C ASP A 43 10.25 1.01 -6.68
N SER A 44 9.65 0.90 -7.86
CA SER A 44 10.21 1.43 -9.09
C SER A 44 10.43 2.94 -9.04
N MET A 45 9.50 3.68 -8.43
CA MET A 45 9.64 5.12 -8.20
C MET A 45 10.72 5.43 -7.17
N LEU A 46 10.80 4.64 -6.09
CA LEU A 46 11.81 4.80 -5.04
C LEU A 46 13.22 4.47 -5.55
N LYS A 47 13.36 3.47 -6.43
CA LYS A 47 14.60 3.11 -7.13
C LYS A 47 15.07 4.26 -8.00
N LYS A 48 14.18 4.82 -8.83
CA LYS A 48 14.46 6.01 -9.66
C LYS A 48 14.81 7.26 -8.83
N ALA A 49 14.19 7.42 -7.66
CA ALA A 49 14.47 8.53 -6.74
C ALA A 49 15.73 8.34 -5.88
N GLY A 50 16.29 7.13 -5.82
CA GLY A 50 17.39 6.77 -4.92
C GLY A 50 16.99 6.62 -3.46
N CYS A 51 15.68 6.49 -3.17
CA CYS A 51 15.16 6.33 -1.81
C CYS A 51 14.88 4.86 -1.44
N LEU A 52 15.09 3.91 -2.35
CA LEU A 52 14.77 2.48 -2.12
C LEU A 52 15.56 1.86 -0.96
N ALA A 53 16.84 2.18 -0.80
CA ALA A 53 17.62 1.68 0.33
C ALA A 53 17.02 2.11 1.68
N LEU A 54 16.59 3.37 1.79
CA LEU A 54 15.94 3.90 3.00
C LEU A 54 14.56 3.28 3.22
N HIS A 55 13.88 2.87 2.15
CA HIS A 55 12.63 2.10 2.26
C HIS A 55 12.90 0.74 2.92
N HIS A 56 13.95 0.03 2.47
CA HIS A 56 14.33 -1.26 3.03
C HIS A 56 14.83 -1.13 4.48
N ASP A 57 15.53 -0.05 4.83
CA ASP A 57 15.94 0.21 6.21
C ASP A 57 14.71 0.30 7.15
N VAL A 58 13.64 0.95 6.70
CA VAL A 58 12.37 1.03 7.44
C VAL A 58 11.74 -0.36 7.54
N GLN A 59 11.67 -1.12 6.44
CA GLN A 59 11.12 -2.47 6.45
C GLN A 59 11.90 -3.39 7.41
N ASN A 60 13.23 -3.34 7.37
CA ASN A 60 14.10 -4.13 8.24
C ASN A 60 13.88 -3.76 9.71
N CYS A 61 13.87 -2.47 10.05
CA CYS A 61 13.61 -2.05 11.43
C CYS A 61 12.24 -2.53 11.91
N MET A 62 11.21 -2.47 11.07
CA MET A 62 9.87 -2.98 11.41
C MET A 62 9.84 -4.51 11.53
N ALA A 63 10.63 -5.23 10.73
CA ALA A 63 10.76 -6.69 10.82
C ALA A 63 11.46 -7.11 12.12
N GLU A 64 12.51 -6.39 12.52
CA GLU A 64 13.29 -6.66 13.74
C GLU A 64 12.56 -6.27 15.02
N HIS A 65 12.07 -5.02 15.09
CA HIS A 65 11.52 -4.45 16.31
C HIS A 65 10.01 -4.60 16.42
N ARG A 66 9.31 -4.66 15.28
CA ARG A 66 7.83 -4.68 15.19
C ARG A 66 7.16 -3.53 15.96
N ASP A 67 7.91 -2.46 16.22
CA ASP A 67 7.51 -1.26 16.93
C ASP A 67 7.98 -0.03 16.15
N TRP A 68 7.04 0.69 15.57
CA TRP A 68 7.32 1.87 14.76
C TRP A 68 8.00 3.01 15.54
N ARG A 69 7.83 3.06 16.87
CA ARG A 69 8.44 4.10 17.71
C ARG A 69 9.95 3.94 17.77
N GLN A 70 10.45 2.72 17.66
CA GLN A 70 11.89 2.44 17.60
C GLN A 70 12.48 2.77 16.22
N CYS A 71 11.64 2.77 15.17
CA CYS A 71 12.03 3.02 13.77
C CYS A 71 11.88 4.49 13.33
N GLN A 72 11.70 5.42 14.26
CA GLN A 72 11.45 6.83 13.92
C GLN A 72 12.59 7.48 13.14
N LYS A 73 13.84 7.07 13.39
CA LYS A 73 15.01 7.62 12.73
C LYS A 73 15.04 7.22 11.25
N GLU A 74 14.77 5.97 10.96
CA GLU A 74 14.75 5.33 9.64
C GLU A 74 13.58 5.93 8.83
N VAL A 75 12.40 6.03 9.46
CA VAL A 75 11.22 6.67 8.85
C VAL A 75 11.46 8.15 8.56
N ALA A 76 12.13 8.89 9.45
CA ALA A 76 12.45 10.30 9.22
C ALA A 76 13.38 10.49 8.01
N ARG A 77 14.44 9.67 7.89
CA ARG A 77 15.38 9.70 6.75
C ARG A 77 14.67 9.36 5.44
N PHE A 78 13.83 8.33 5.45
CA PHE A 78 13.03 7.97 4.29
C PHE A 78 12.10 9.10 3.85
N LYS A 79 11.37 9.71 4.81
CA LYS A 79 10.46 10.83 4.54
C LYS A 79 11.18 12.04 3.94
N GLU A 80 12.36 12.37 4.45
CA GLU A 80 13.18 13.46 3.91
C GLU A 80 13.55 13.18 2.44
N CYS A 81 14.07 11.98 2.16
CA CYS A 81 14.43 11.57 0.80
C CYS A 81 13.25 11.70 -0.17
N VAL A 82 12.10 11.13 0.20
CA VAL A 82 10.89 11.18 -0.65
C VAL A 82 10.40 12.61 -0.82
N SER A 83 10.41 13.42 0.24
CA SER A 83 9.94 14.82 0.17
C SER A 83 10.83 15.69 -0.73
N THR A 84 12.13 15.43 -0.78
CA THR A 84 13.07 16.15 -1.65
C THR A 84 12.96 15.70 -3.12
N LYS A 85 12.75 14.40 -3.36
CA LYS A 85 12.81 13.81 -4.70
C LYS A 85 11.46 13.71 -5.40
N MET A 86 10.38 13.59 -4.64
CA MET A 86 9.01 13.50 -5.13
C MET A 86 8.24 14.75 -4.68
N PRO A 87 8.13 15.80 -5.52
CA PRO A 87 7.28 16.93 -5.20
C PRO A 87 5.86 16.42 -5.03
N ARG A 88 5.16 16.88 -3.97
CA ARG A 88 3.80 16.41 -3.64
C ARG A 88 2.89 16.57 -4.85
N THR A 89 2.62 15.47 -5.55
CA THR A 89 1.46 15.38 -6.42
C THR A 89 0.29 15.15 -5.46
N SER A 90 -0.62 16.11 -5.35
CA SER A 90 -1.66 16.18 -4.32
C SER A 90 -2.75 15.10 -4.41
N LYS A 91 -2.43 13.87 -4.82
CA LYS A 91 -3.42 12.86 -5.23
C LYS A 91 -3.16 11.43 -4.74
N GLN A 92 -2.11 11.17 -3.94
CA GLN A 92 -1.79 9.83 -3.43
C GLN A 92 -1.51 9.80 -1.92
N GLN A 93 -2.38 10.44 -1.13
CA GLN A 93 -2.41 10.30 0.33
C GLN A 93 -3.85 10.06 0.78
N ASP A 94 -4.46 9.01 0.23
CA ASP A 94 -5.68 8.41 0.77
C ASP A 94 -5.64 6.95 0.33
N GLN A 95 -5.00 6.12 1.16
CA GLN A 95 -5.14 4.69 1.09
C GLN A 95 -5.87 4.31 2.40
N PRO A 96 -7.13 3.82 2.30
CA PRO A 96 -8.03 3.61 3.45
C PRO A 96 -7.55 2.51 4.40
#